data_AF-A0A9Q0WWR9-F1
#
_entry.id   AF-A0A9Q0WWR9-F1
#
_cell.length_a   1.000
_cell.length_b   1.000
_cell.length_c   1.000
_cell.angle_alpha   90.00
_cell.angle_beta   90.00
_cell.angle_gamma   90.00
#
_symmetry.space_group_name_H-M   'P 1'
#
loop_
_entity.id
_entity.type
_entity.pdbx_description
1 polymer ?
#
loop_
_entity_poly.entity_id
_entity_poly.type
_entity_poly.pdbx_seq_one_letter_code
_entity_poly.pdbx_strand_id
1 'polypeptide(L)'
;MGLALVMHRSLEGPAVFEMLNKALEVARREKRVTEERSIRILIAQMHVAKGELEEALKKFQGLVSDNPRDFRPYLCQGIIYSLLGRNEAAAEQFETYQSLVPDEFPQRIFLDDVVLEAKTKPR
;
A
#
# COMPACT_ATOMS: atom_id res chain seq x y z
N MET A 1 -1.32 -19.63 1.45
CA MET A 1 0.15 -19.87 1.49
C MET A 1 0.97 -18.85 0.70
N GLY A 2 0.41 -17.80 0.11
CA GLY A 2 1.19 -16.73 -0.54
C GLY A 2 1.13 -15.45 0.29
N LEU A 3 2.27 -14.76 0.40
CA LEU A 3 2.58 -13.52 1.13
C LEU A 3 3.35 -13.67 2.46
N ALA A 4 3.20 -14.78 3.20
CA ALA A 4 3.94 -14.95 4.47
C ALA A 4 5.42 -15.37 4.28
N LEU A 5 5.84 -15.82 3.09
CA LEU A 5 7.18 -16.39 2.88
C LEU A 5 8.26 -15.40 2.40
N VAL A 6 7.91 -14.17 2.01
CA VAL A 6 8.89 -13.23 1.40
C VAL A 6 9.60 -12.36 2.45
N MET A 7 9.31 -12.54 3.74
CA MET A 7 9.88 -11.69 4.81
C MET A 7 10.84 -12.42 5.73
N HIS A 8 11.16 -13.69 5.45
CA HIS A 8 12.10 -14.46 6.25
C HIS A 8 13.54 -14.38 5.72
N ARG A 9 14.08 -13.15 5.62
CA ARG A 9 15.50 -12.81 5.85
C ARG A 9 15.77 -11.38 5.41
N SER A 10 16.29 -10.56 6.32
CA SER A 10 16.77 -9.19 6.11
C SER A 10 17.84 -9.01 5.00
N LEU A 11 18.14 -10.06 4.22
CA LEU A 11 19.07 -10.06 3.08
C LEU A 11 18.36 -9.94 1.72
N GLU A 12 17.03 -10.14 1.64
CA GLU A 12 16.31 -10.13 0.36
C GLU A 12 15.78 -8.74 -0.04
N GLY A 13 15.67 -7.81 0.91
CA GLY A 13 15.11 -6.47 0.67
C GLY A 13 15.75 -5.76 -0.54
N PRO A 14 17.08 -5.55 -0.57
CA PRO A 14 17.75 -4.86 -1.67
C PRO A 14 17.57 -5.55 -3.03
N ALA A 15 17.69 -6.88 -3.08
CA ALA A 15 17.53 -7.66 -4.31
C ALA A 15 16.10 -7.62 -4.85
N VAL A 16 15.10 -7.69 -3.96
CA VAL A 16 13.69 -7.57 -4.33
C VAL A 16 13.38 -6.15 -4.83
N PHE A 17 13.93 -5.11 -4.20
CA PHE A 17 13.80 -3.73 -4.72
C PHE A 17 14.40 -3.59 -6.12
N GLU A 18 15.59 -4.15 -6.36
CA GLU A 18 16.21 -4.12 -7.69
C GLU A 18 15.33 -4.84 -8.74
N MET A 19 14.82 -6.02 -8.39
CA MET A 19 13.93 -6.79 -9.27
C MET A 19 12.64 -6.03 -9.59
N LEU A 20 12.00 -5.43 -8.59
CA LEU A 20 10.77 -4.66 -8.80
C LEU A 20 11.01 -3.39 -9.62
N ASN A 21 12.14 -2.71 -9.45
CA ASN A 21 12.49 -1.55 -10.26
C ASN A 21 12.74 -1.92 -11.72
N LYS A 22 13.44 -3.03 -11.99
CA LYS A 22 13.60 -3.56 -13.36
C LYS A 22 12.25 -3.93 -13.98
N ALA A 23 11.38 -4.61 -13.21
CA ALA A 23 10.04 -4.95 -13.68
C ALA A 23 9.21 -3.69 -13.99
N LEU A 24 9.32 -2.65 -13.16
CA LEU A 24 8.65 -1.36 -13.36
C LEU A 24 9.11 -0.68 -14.65
N GLU A 25 10.42 -0.69 -14.93
CA GLU A 25 10.98 -0.13 -16.16
C GLU A 25 10.43 -0.84 -17.40
N VAL A 26 10.39 -2.17 -17.39
CA VAL A 26 9.80 -2.98 -18.47
C VAL A 26 8.32 -2.66 -18.65
N ALA A 27 7.55 -2.63 -17.56
CA ALA A 27 6.13 -2.32 -17.60
C ALA A 27 5.85 -0.92 -18.20
N ARG A 28 6.66 0.08 -17.82
CA ARG A 28 6.58 1.44 -18.39
C ARG A 28 6.91 1.50 -19.87
N ARG A 29 8.02 0.87 -20.27
CA ARG A 29 8.44 0.80 -21.68
C ARG A 29 7.37 0.16 -22.56
N GLU A 30 6.71 -0.86 -22.04
CA GLU A 30 5.69 -1.63 -22.76
C GLU A 30 4.26 -1.09 -22.53
N LYS A 31 4.11 0.03 -21.81
CA LYS A 31 2.82 0.68 -21.50
C LYS A 31 1.82 -0.26 -20.81
N ARG A 32 2.32 -1.18 -20.00
CA ARG A 32 1.55 -2.14 -19.21
C ARG A 32 1.05 -1.47 -17.92
N VAL A 33 0.02 -0.63 -18.04
CA VAL A 33 -0.46 0.27 -16.97
C VAL A 33 -0.88 -0.48 -15.70
N THR A 34 -1.53 -1.63 -15.84
CA THR A 34 -2.02 -2.44 -14.71
C THR A 34 -0.86 -3.05 -13.93
N GLU A 35 0.13 -3.58 -14.64
CA GLU A 35 1.34 -4.17 -14.08
C GLU A 35 2.22 -3.10 -13.43
N GLU A 36 2.42 -1.96 -14.09
CA GLU A 36 3.12 -0.81 -13.52
C GLU A 36 2.50 -0.40 -12.17
N ARG A 37 1.18 -0.28 -12.11
CA ARG A 37 0.47 0.08 -10.87
C ARG A 37 0.68 -0.96 -9.78
N SER A 38 0.54 -2.24 -10.14
CA SER A 38 0.72 -3.36 -9.20
C SER A 38 2.14 -3.39 -8.63
N ILE A 39 3.16 -3.20 -9.48
CA ILE A 39 4.57 -3.15 -9.06
C ILE A 39 4.83 -1.97 -8.13
N ARG A 40 4.26 -0.79 -8.43
CA ARG A 40 4.40 0.39 -7.56
C ARG A 40 3.76 0.20 -6.19
N ILE A 41 2.62 -0.50 -6.11
CA ILE A 41 2.00 -0.88 -4.83
C ILE A 41 2.96 -1.78 -4.03
N LEU A 42 3.57 -2.79 -4.66
CA LEU A 42 4.52 -3.69 -4.00
C LEU A 42 5.75 -2.93 -3.46
N ILE A 43 6.32 -2.02 -4.26
CA ILE A 43 7.45 -1.17 -3.82
C ILE A 43 7.04 -0.32 -2.60
N ALA A 44 5.84 0.27 -2.62
CA ALA A 44 5.34 1.06 -1.49
C ALA A 44 5.15 0.20 -0.22
N GLN A 45 4.58 -0.99 -0.35
CA GLN A 45 4.42 -1.95 0.76
C GLN A 45 5.76 -2.41 1.34
N MET A 46 6.80 -2.58 0.51
CA MET A 46 8.14 -2.89 0.99
C MET A 46 8.73 -1.77 1.86
N HIS A 47 8.52 -0.50 1.48
CA HIS A 47 8.92 0.62 2.32
C HIS A 47 8.18 0.59 3.68
N VAL A 48 6.89 0.25 3.72
CA VAL A 48 6.16 0.06 4.98
C VAL A 48 6.81 -1.03 5.83
N ALA A 49 7.11 -2.18 5.24
CA ALA A 49 7.71 -3.31 5.96
C ALA A 49 9.12 -3.01 6.49
N LYS A 50 9.85 -2.09 5.86
CA LYS A 50 11.15 -1.59 6.33
C LYS A 50 11.05 -0.48 7.38
N GLY A 51 9.85 -0.03 7.72
CA GLY A 51 9.64 1.13 8.61
C GLY A 51 9.90 2.49 7.94
N GLU A 52 10.11 2.52 6.62
CA GLU A 52 10.32 3.73 5.83
C GLU A 52 8.97 4.38 5.48
N LEU A 53 8.20 4.71 6.52
CA LEU A 53 6.78 5.08 6.43
C LEU A 53 6.54 6.33 5.58
N GLU A 54 7.39 7.35 5.68
CA GLU A 54 7.28 8.58 4.87
C GLU A 54 7.56 8.32 3.38
N GLU A 55 8.50 7.45 3.06
CA GLU A 55 8.78 7.08 1.66
C GLU A 55 7.64 6.25 1.08
N ALA A 56 7.10 5.29 1.86
CA ALA A 56 5.89 4.57 1.48
C ALA A 56 4.73 5.52 1.19
N LEU A 57 4.53 6.52 2.07
CA LEU A 57 3.47 7.52 1.92
C LEU A 57 3.59 8.29 0.60
N LYS A 58 4.80 8.79 0.26
CA LYS A 58 5.06 9.45 -1.02
C LYS A 58 4.73 8.57 -2.23
N LYS A 59 5.08 7.28 -2.17
CA LYS A 59 4.75 6.33 -3.26
C LYS A 59 3.25 6.14 -3.42
N PHE A 60 2.51 6.00 -2.32
CA PHE A 60 1.05 5.90 -2.36
C PHE A 60 0.38 7.21 -2.80
N GLN A 61 0.91 8.37 -2.43
CA GLN A 61 0.42 9.67 -2.95
C GLN A 61 0.55 9.75 -4.47
N GLY A 62 1.67 9.30 -5.03
CA GLY A 62 1.81 9.20 -6.48
C GLY A 62 0.78 8.25 -7.11
N LEU A 63 0.43 7.14 -6.44
CA LEU A 63 -0.59 6.21 -6.94
C LEU A 63 -2.00 6.83 -6.91
N VAL A 64 -2.30 7.63 -5.88
CA VAL A 64 -3.54 8.42 -5.80
C VAL A 64 -3.61 9.43 -6.94
N SER A 65 -2.54 10.17 -7.20
CA SER A 65 -2.50 11.14 -8.30
C SER A 65 -2.76 10.51 -9.67
N ASP A 66 -2.29 9.28 -9.89
CA ASP A 66 -2.47 8.58 -11.17
C ASP A 66 -3.85 7.92 -11.32
N ASN A 67 -4.44 7.45 -10.22
CA ASN A 67 -5.80 6.91 -10.21
C ASN A 67 -6.53 7.21 -8.89
N PRO A 68 -7.22 8.36 -8.80
CA PRO A 68 -7.95 8.76 -7.59
C PRO A 68 -9.13 7.85 -7.23
N ARG A 69 -9.55 6.94 -8.13
CA ARG A 69 -10.65 5.99 -7.86
C ARG A 69 -10.14 4.64 -7.36
N ASP A 70 -8.83 4.43 -7.27
CA ASP A 70 -8.27 3.24 -6.67
C ASP A 70 -8.36 3.36 -5.14
N PHE A 71 -9.14 2.51 -4.49
CA PHE A 71 -9.29 2.55 -3.03
C PHE A 71 -8.04 2.07 -2.28
N ARG A 72 -7.17 1.28 -2.92
CA ARG A 72 -6.06 0.58 -2.25
C ARG A 72 -5.00 1.53 -1.67
N PRO A 73 -4.54 2.57 -2.40
CA PRO A 73 -3.62 3.56 -1.86
C PRO A 73 -4.16 4.28 -0.63
N TYR A 74 -5.44 4.65 -0.61
CA TYR A 74 -6.07 5.31 0.54
C TYR A 74 -6.06 4.41 1.78
N LEU A 75 -6.41 3.13 1.64
CA LEU A 75 -6.30 2.17 2.75
C LEU A 75 -4.87 2.10 3.30
N CYS A 76 -3.87 1.97 2.43
CA CYS A 76 -2.48 1.91 2.84
C CYS A 76 -1.99 3.22 3.47
N GLN A 77 -2.38 4.38 2.95
CA GLN A 77 -2.07 5.67 3.56
C GLN A 77 -2.68 5.80 4.94
N GLY A 78 -3.93 5.36 5.14
CA GLY A 78 -4.58 5.34 6.45
C GLY A 78 -3.81 4.49 7.47
N ILE A 79 -3.36 3.30 7.06
CA ILE A 79 -2.51 2.44 7.90
C ILE A 79 -1.18 3.13 8.24
N ILE A 80 -0.51 3.72 7.24
CA ILE A 80 0.76 4.43 7.45
C ILE A 80 0.59 5.64 8.38
N TYR A 81 -0.45 6.44 8.18
CA TYR A 81 -0.75 7.58 9.05
C TYR A 81 -1.05 7.13 10.47
N SER A 82 -1.76 6.01 10.66
CA SER A 82 -1.97 5.41 11.98
C SER A 82 -0.64 4.96 12.63
N LEU A 83 0.25 4.31 11.87
CA LEU A 83 1.58 3.92 12.38
C LEU A 83 2.44 5.13 12.75
N LEU A 84 2.29 6.25 12.05
CA LEU A 84 2.91 7.54 12.40
C LEU A 84 2.15 8.26 13.54
N GLY A 85 1.01 7.75 13.98
CA GLY A 85 0.03 8.33 14.90
C GLY A 85 -0.50 9.71 14.50
N ARG A 86 -0.63 9.92 13.18
CA ARG A 86 -1.34 11.04 12.56
C ARG A 86 -2.81 10.63 12.40
N ASN A 87 -3.52 10.52 13.51
CA ASN A 87 -4.85 9.89 13.57
C ASN A 87 -5.91 10.60 12.71
N GLU A 88 -5.88 11.92 12.64
CA GLU A 88 -6.81 12.71 11.82
C GLU A 88 -6.60 12.41 10.32
N ALA A 89 -5.35 12.47 9.85
CA ALA A 89 -5.02 12.10 8.48
C ALA A 89 -5.37 10.63 8.19
N ALA A 90 -5.14 9.72 9.15
CA ALA A 90 -5.53 8.32 9.01
C ALA A 90 -7.04 8.16 8.79
N ALA A 91 -7.86 8.86 9.59
CA ALA A 91 -9.31 8.84 9.49
C ALA A 91 -9.81 9.31 8.11
N GLU A 92 -9.29 10.43 7.60
CA GLU A 92 -9.62 10.96 6.27
C GLU A 92 -9.35 9.94 5.15
N GLN A 93 -8.21 9.26 5.21
CA GLN A 93 -7.87 8.25 4.21
C GLN A 93 -8.77 7.00 4.32
N PHE A 94 -9.14 6.60 5.54
CA PHE A 94 -10.07 5.48 5.74
C PHE A 94 -11.49 5.80 5.29
N GLU A 95 -11.97 7.03 5.49
CA GLU A 95 -13.26 7.50 4.95
C GLU A 95 -13.26 7.45 3.42
N THR A 96 -12.19 7.93 2.80
CA THR A 96 -12.04 7.88 1.34
C THR A 96 -12.02 6.43 0.84
N TYR A 97 -11.26 5.55 1.49
CA TYR A 97 -11.25 4.11 1.20
C TYR A 97 -12.67 3.51 1.26
N GLN A 98 -13.42 3.78 2.33
CA GLN A 98 -14.77 3.26 2.52
C GLN A 98 -15.75 3.77 1.45
N SER A 99 -15.56 4.99 0.95
CA SER A 99 -16.38 5.57 -0.13
C SER A 99 -16.11 4.95 -1.51
N LEU A 100 -14.93 4.36 -1.70
CA LEU A 100 -14.46 3.85 -3.00
C LEU A 100 -14.50 2.33 -3.12
N VAL A 101 -14.46 1.59 -2.01
CA VAL A 101 -14.50 0.12 -2.02
C VAL A 101 -15.91 -0.35 -2.41
N PRO A 102 -16.06 -1.21 -3.44
CA PRO A 102 -17.36 -1.78 -3.80
C PRO A 102 -17.94 -2.66 -2.68
N ASP A 103 -19.26 -2.65 -2.53
CA ASP A 103 -19.93 -3.43 -1.48
C ASP A 103 -19.70 -4.94 -1.64
N GLU A 104 -19.66 -5.43 -2.88
CA GLU A 104 -19.41 -6.82 -3.23
C GLU A 104 -17.92 -7.24 -3.22
N PHE A 105 -17.01 -6.35 -2.81
CA PHE A 105 -15.59 -6.65 -2.83
C PHE A 105 -15.28 -7.85 -1.91
N PRO A 106 -14.79 -9.00 -2.42
CA PRO A 106 -14.80 -10.25 -1.66
C PRO A 106 -13.99 -10.22 -0.35
N GLN A 107 -13.02 -9.31 -0.24
CA GLN A 107 -12.19 -9.15 0.96
C GLN A 107 -12.58 -7.94 1.82
N ARG A 108 -13.70 -7.27 1.57
CA ARG A 108 -14.08 -6.03 2.26
C ARG A 108 -14.09 -6.18 3.79
N ILE A 109 -14.73 -7.24 4.29
CA ILE A 109 -14.80 -7.52 5.74
C ILE A 109 -13.39 -7.56 6.35
N PHE A 110 -12.48 -8.28 5.71
CA PHE A 110 -11.09 -8.37 6.17
C PHE A 110 -10.39 -7.01 6.16
N LEU A 111 -10.62 -6.19 5.14
CA LEU A 111 -10.02 -4.86 5.06
C LEU A 111 -10.61 -3.91 6.11
N ASP A 112 -11.90 -4.00 6.41
CA ASP A 112 -12.56 -3.23 7.46
C ASP A 112 -12.03 -3.61 8.85
N ASP A 113 -11.77 -4.90 9.10
CA ASP A 113 -11.10 -5.37 10.31
C ASP A 113 -9.70 -4.77 10.45
N VAL A 114 -8.93 -4.70 9.36
CA VAL A 114 -7.62 -4.03 9.34
C VAL A 114 -7.73 -2.54 9.67
N VAL A 115 -8.75 -1.86 9.15
CA VAL A 115 -9.02 -0.45 9.50
C VAL A 115 -9.34 -0.31 10.99
N LEU A 116 -10.15 -1.20 11.54
CA LEU A 116 -10.50 -1.19 12.96
C LEU A 116 -9.27 -1.43 13.84
N GLU A 117 -8.41 -2.38 13.48
CA GLU A 117 -7.15 -2.65 14.18
C GLU A 117 -6.22 -1.42 14.12
N ALA A 118 -6.09 -0.79 12.95
CA ALA A 118 -5.28 0.40 12.78
C ALA A 118 -5.82 1.60 13.59
N LYS A 119 -7.13 1.70 13.81
CA LYS A 119 -7.73 2.76 14.64
C LYS A 119 -7.59 2.50 16.15
N THR A 120 -7.45 1.25 16.57
CA THR A 120 -7.51 0.85 17.98
C THR A 120 -6.14 0.66 18.64
N LYS A 121 -5.06 0.49 17.87
CA LYS A 121 -3.71 0.34 18.43
C LYS A 121 -3.29 1.60 19.21
N PRO A 122 -3.11 1.51 20.54
CA PRO A 122 -2.51 2.59 21.30
C PRO A 122 -1.03 2.70 20.93
N ARG A 123 -0.53 3.93 20.82
CA ARG A 123 0.90 4.24 20.66
C ARG A 123 1.73 3.69 21.82
#